data_AF-C7CEE9-F1
#
_entry.id   AF-C7CEE9-F1
#
_cell.length_a   1.000
_cell.length_b   1.000
_cell.length_c   1.000
_cell.angle_alpha   90.00
_cell.angle_beta   90.00
_cell.angle_gamma   90.00
#
_symmetry.space_group_name_H-M   'P 1'
#
loop_
_entity.id
_entity.type
_entity.pdbx_description
1 polymer ?
#
loop_
_entity_poly.entity_id
_entity_poly.type
_entity_poly.pdbx_seq_one_letter_code
_entity_poly.pdbx_strand_id
1 'polypeptide(L)' 'MQGAYDRLRVHVFASWRDVVRAANTRIASKHRRDPAMREARKRFYRDMLGCHQRHQDLVLTFRL' A
#
# COMPACT_ATOMS: atom_id res chain seq x y z
N MET A 1 -6.14 8.54 -0.54
CA MET A 1 -5.22 7.39 -0.57
C MET A 1 -5.66 6.28 -1.53
N GLN A 2 -6.96 6.07 -1.76
CA GLN A 2 -7.46 5.03 -2.67
C GLN A 2 -6.82 5.05 -4.07
N GLY A 3 -6.83 6.18 -4.78
CA GLY A 3 -6.21 6.26 -6.10
C GLY A 3 -4.69 6.03 -6.14
N ALA A 4 -3.98 6.19 -5.01
CA ALA A 4 -2.57 5.80 -4.91
C ALA A 4 -2.41 4.29 -4.74
N TYR A 5 -3.33 3.66 -3.99
CA TYR A 5 -3.40 2.22 -3.83
C TYR A 5 -3.75 1.51 -5.16
N ASP A 6 -4.71 2.01 -5.92
CA ASP A 6 -5.11 1.43 -7.21
C ASP A 6 -3.93 1.38 -8.20
N ARG A 7 -3.07 2.39 -8.14
CA ARG A 7 -1.85 2.43 -8.95
C ARG A 7 -0.85 1.35 -8.56
N LEU A 8 -0.88 0.81 -7.34
CA LEU A 8 0.04 -0.26 -6.94
C LEU A 8 -0.15 -1.54 -7.76
N ARG A 9 -1.35 -1.74 -8.35
CA ARG A 9 -1.69 -2.93 -9.16
C ARG A 9 -1.38 -4.25 -8.44
N VAL A 10 -1.62 -4.28 -7.13
CA VAL A 10 -1.46 -5.50 -6.31
C VAL A 10 -2.74 -6.31 -6.37
N HIS A 11 -2.59 -7.64 -6.45
CA HIS A 11 -3.73 -8.55 -6.37
C HIS A 11 -4.41 -8.45 -5.00
N VAL A 12 -5.73 -8.66 -4.92
CA VAL A 12 -6.47 -8.56 -3.64
C VAL A 12 -6.02 -9.59 -2.61
N PHE A 13 -5.59 -10.78 -3.04
CA PHE A 13 -5.02 -11.82 -2.18
C PHE A 13 -3.50 -11.69 -1.99
N ALA A 14 -2.88 -10.58 -2.41
CA ALA A 14 -1.47 -10.36 -2.15
C ALA A 14 -1.20 -10.24 -0.64
N SER A 15 0.01 -10.58 -0.22
CA SER A 15 0.38 -10.42 1.18
C SER A 15 0.61 -8.94 1.52
N TRP A 16 0.52 -8.58 2.80
CA TRP A 16 0.86 -7.23 3.25
C TRP A 16 2.30 -6.82 2.85
N ARG A 17 3.22 -7.79 2.74
CA ARG A 17 4.61 -7.54 2.32
C ARG A 17 4.68 -7.11 0.86
N ASP A 18 3.86 -7.71 0.01
CA ASP A 18 3.79 -7.36 -1.42
C ASP A 18 3.22 -5.96 -1.60
N VAL A 19 2.21 -5.59 -0.81
CA VAL A 19 1.65 -4.24 -0.79
C VAL A 19 2.71 -3.22 -0.38
N VAL A 20 3.47 -3.47 0.69
CA VAL A 20 4.55 -2.57 1.13
C VAL A 20 5.66 -2.49 0.09
N ARG A 21 6.02 -3.61 -0.55
CA ARG A 21 7.03 -3.64 -1.61
C ARG A 21 6.59 -2.81 -2.82
N ALA A 22 5.35 -3.00 -3.29
CA ALA A 22 4.76 -2.23 -4.38
C ALA A 22 4.64 -0.75 -4.02
N ALA A 23 4.25 -0.42 -2.78
CA ALA A 23 4.20 0.96 -2.29
C ALA A 23 5.58 1.61 -2.28
N ASN A 24 6.62 0.88 -1.84
CA ASN A 24 7.99 1.37 -1.80
C ASN A 24 8.55 1.68 -3.20
N THR A 25 8.12 0.97 -4.26
CA THR A 25 8.54 1.29 -5.64
C THR A 25 8.01 2.65 -6.10
N ARG A 26 6.87 3.12 -5.56
CA ARG A 26 6.28 4.43 -5.85
C ARG A 26 6.98 5.61 -5.20
N ILE A 27 7.78 5.35 -4.16
CA ILE A 27 8.57 6.36 -3.50
C ILE A 27 9.83 6.59 -4.34
N ALA A 28 10.14 7.86 -4.65
CA ALA A 28 11.39 8.20 -5.34
C ALA A 28 12.60 7.73 -4.52
N SER A 29 13.61 7.18 -5.19
CA SER A 29 14.78 6.54 -4.52
C SER A 29 15.40 7.43 -3.43
N LYS A 30 15.51 8.75 -3.71
CA LYS A 30 16.03 9.76 -2.77
C LYS A 30 15.28 9.83 -1.43
N HIS A 31 13.98 9.57 -1.40
CA HIS A 31 13.14 9.64 -0.18
C HIS A 31 13.02 8.30 0.56
N ARG A 32 13.46 7.18 -0.04
CA ARG A 32 13.36 5.85 0.59
C ARG A 32 14.27 5.73 1.81
N ARG A 33 15.47 6.33 1.75
CA ARG A 33 16.50 6.26 2.79
C ARG A 33 16.58 7.51 3.65
N ASP A 34 15.84 8.55 3.32
CA ASP A 34 15.80 9.82 4.05
C ASP A 34 15.19 9.60 5.45
N PRO A 35 15.95 9.86 6.54
CA PRO A 35 15.44 9.77 7.91
C PRO A 35 14.30 10.75 8.19
N ALA A 36 14.33 11.95 7.62
CA ALA A 36 13.29 12.96 7.83
C ALA A 36 11.93 12.50 7.27
N MET A 37 11.97 11.66 6.23
CA MET A 37 10.77 11.10 5.60
C MET A 37 10.27 9.82 6.30
N ARG A 38 10.91 9.34 7.37
CA ARG A 38 10.57 8.05 8.00
C ARG A 38 9.12 7.96 8.43
N GLU A 39 8.61 8.96 9.12
CA GLU A 39 7.22 8.95 9.60
C GLU A 39 6.21 9.13 8.45
N ALA A 40 6.55 9.95 7.46
CA ALA A 40 5.75 10.08 6.24
C ALA A 40 5.64 8.73 5.49
N ARG A 41 6.73 7.98 5.36
CA ARG A 41 6.73 6.63 4.75
C ARG A 41 5.88 5.65 5.55
N LYS A 42 6.01 5.64 6.88
CA LYS A 42 5.18 4.75 7.73
C LYS A 42 3.70 5.05 7.58
N ARG A 43 3.32 6.34 7.58
CA ARG A 43 1.93 6.76 7.35
C ARG A 43 1.45 6.31 5.98
N PHE A 44 2.27 6.54 4.94
CA PHE A 44 1.98 6.07 3.59
C PHE A 44 1.74 4.56 3.53
N TYR A 45 2.58 3.74 4.17
CA TYR A 45 2.40 2.29 4.19
C TYR A 45 1.12 1.87 4.94
N ARG A 46 0.82 2.49 6.09
CA ARG A 46 -0.41 2.23 6.84
C ARG A 46 -1.65 2.53 6.01
N ASP A 47 -1.65 3.65 5.29
CA ASP A 47 -2.75 4.03 4.42
C ASP A 47 -2.94 3.02 3.25
N MET A 48 -1.84 2.52 2.67
CA MET A 48 -1.92 1.48 1.63
C MET A 48 -2.47 0.17 2.18
N LEU A 49 -2.03 -0.25 3.36
CA LEU A 49 -2.54 -1.45 4.03
C LEU A 49 -4.03 -1.30 4.38
N GLY A 50 -4.45 -0.14 4.86
CA GLY A 50 -5.88 0.13 5.13
C GLY A 50 -6.73 0.13 3.86
N CYS A 51 -6.20 0.57 2.72
CA CYS A 51 -6.90 0.43 1.44
C CYS A 51 -6.98 -1.05 1.01
N HIS A 52 -5.88 -1.80 1.18
CA HIS A 52 -5.81 -3.22 0.84
C HIS A 52 -6.81 -4.06 1.65
N GLN A 53 -6.84 -3.86 2.97
CA GLN A 53 -7.77 -4.56 3.85
C GLN A 53 -9.22 -4.30 3.45
N ARG A 54 -9.58 -3.04 3.17
CA ARG A 54 -10.93 -2.72 2.67
C ARG A 54 -11.26 -3.41 1.35
N HIS A 55 -10.29 -3.61 0.45
CA HIS A 55 -10.50 -4.36 -0.79
C HIS A 55 -10.71 -5.86 -0.52
N GLN A 56 -9.93 -6.43 0.41
CA GLN A 56 -10.11 -7.81 0.84
C GLN A 56 -11.49 -8.01 1.47
N ASP A 57 -11.91 -7.10 2.36
CA ASP A 57 -13.21 -7.17 3.02
C ASP A 57 -14.35 -7.11 2.00
N LEU A 58 -14.25 -6.27 0.97
CA LEU A 58 -15.23 -6.20 -0.11
C LEU A 58 -15.31 -7.52 -0.90
N VAL A 59 -14.16 -8.06 -1.34
CA VAL A 59 -14.12 -9.32 -2.09
C VAL A 59 -14.64 -10.49 -1.27
N LEU A 60 -14.30 -10.55 0.01
CA LEU A 60 -14.79 -11.59 0.93
C LEU A 60 -16.30 -11.47 1.18
N THR A 61 -16.79 -10.23 1.35
CA THR A 61 -18.21 -9.95 1.59
C THR A 61 -19.07 -10.32 0.38
N PHE A 62 -18.59 -10.00 -0.83
CA PHE A 62 -19.35 -10.17 -2.07
C PHE A 62 -18.97 -11.44 -2.87
N ARG A 63 -17.98 -12.23 -2.41
CA ARG A 63 -17.43 -13.43 -3.07
C ARG A 63 -17.07 -13.20 -4.55
N LEU A 64 -16.43 -12.06 -4.81
CA LEU A 64 -16.00 -11.63 -6.15
C LEU A 64 -14.70 -12.32 -6.60
#